data_AF-A0A2G7GEJ0-F1
#
_entry.id   AF-A0A2G7GEJ0-F1
#
_cell.length_a   1.000
_cell.length_b   1.000
_cell.length_c   1.000
_cell.angle_alpha   90.00
_cell.angle_beta   90.00
_cell.angle_gamma   90.00
#
_symmetry.space_group_name_H-M   'P 1'
#
loop_
_entity.id
_entity.type
_entity.pdbx_description
1 polymer ?
#
loop_
_entity_poly.entity_id
_entity_poly.type
_entity_poly.pdbx_seq_one_letter_code
_entity_poly.pdbx_strand_id
1 'polypeptide(L)'
;MSQSLNPIRYEWKDIPWKQTQVKVFKLQRRIYRASQSGDVKRVHRLQRLLMKSWYAKCLAVRRVTQDNQGKKTAGVDGIKSLTPAQRFKLIGSMDFKSKSRAVRRVWIPKPGKAEKRPLGIYWLVESEGWKFSDGDLKLLRHAETSIHRHTKVKGTTSPYDGKWTYWSKRRGTYPGISTRVSTAIKRQKGKSAECGLHFHMDDAIEIHHINGNHRNIKMENLTAIHRHCHDRIHGGNGNLSTLLSTHVKGQSGEEPDERKLSRPVLKPSMGGDLHA
;
A
#
# COMPACT_ATOMS: atom_id res chain seq x y z
N MET A 1 30.01 18.96 -12.01
CA MET A 1 29.28 18.67 -13.26
C MET A 1 28.21 17.62 -12.98
N SER A 2 26.97 18.07 -12.84
CA SER A 2 25.81 17.24 -12.52
C SER A 2 25.37 16.45 -13.75
N GLN A 3 25.52 15.14 -13.73
CA GLN A 3 24.86 14.28 -14.71
C GLN A 3 23.34 14.34 -14.48
N SER A 4 22.67 15.22 -15.22
CA SER A 4 21.22 15.17 -15.43
C SER A 4 20.92 13.87 -16.16
N LEU A 5 20.43 12.87 -15.44
CA LEU A 5 20.06 11.59 -16.04
C LEU A 5 18.96 11.83 -17.09
N ASN A 6 19.35 11.59 -18.35
CA ASN A 6 18.61 11.75 -19.59
C ASN A 6 17.08 11.57 -19.49
N PRO A 7 16.29 12.59 -19.89
CA PRO A 7 14.84 12.54 -19.87
C PRO A 7 14.30 12.12 -21.25
N ILE A 8 14.57 10.90 -21.73
CA ILE A 8 13.80 10.25 -22.82
C ILE A 8 14.01 8.74 -22.68
N ARG A 9 12.94 7.99 -22.39
CA ARG A 9 12.82 6.57 -22.82
C ARG A 9 11.37 6.14 -23.03
N TYR A 10 10.39 6.83 -22.47
CA TYR A 10 8.96 6.50 -22.59
C TYR A 10 8.12 7.77 -22.54
N GLU A 11 7.08 7.88 -23.39
CA GLU A 11 5.99 8.81 -23.07
C GLU A 11 5.25 8.32 -21.83
N TRP A 12 4.45 9.18 -21.18
CA TRP A 12 3.70 8.80 -19.98
C TRP A 12 2.82 7.55 -20.19
N LYS A 13 2.29 7.39 -21.40
CA LYS A 13 1.48 6.24 -21.81
C LYS A 13 2.29 4.95 -21.97
N ASP A 14 3.59 5.06 -22.32
CA ASP A 14 4.46 3.92 -22.63
C ASP A 14 5.22 3.37 -21.42
N ILE A 15 5.08 4.01 -20.25
CA ILE A 15 5.74 3.55 -19.03
C ILE A 15 5.27 2.11 -18.73
N PRO A 16 6.19 1.13 -18.56
CA PRO A 16 5.83 -0.25 -18.27
C PRO A 16 5.38 -0.38 -16.81
N TRP A 17 4.15 0.05 -16.52
CA TRP A 17 3.62 0.22 -15.17
C TRP A 17 3.70 -1.03 -14.32
N LYS A 18 3.44 -2.20 -14.92
CA LYS A 18 3.58 -3.48 -14.23
C LYS A 18 5.01 -3.69 -13.73
N GLN A 19 6.01 -3.49 -14.58
CA GLN A 19 7.42 -3.64 -14.21
C GLN A 19 7.86 -2.61 -13.17
N THR A 20 7.42 -1.36 -13.33
CA THR A 20 7.65 -0.27 -12.36
C THR A 20 7.11 -0.66 -10.97
N GLN A 21 5.88 -1.18 -10.91
CA GLN A 21 5.28 -1.69 -9.67
C GLN A 21 6.10 -2.85 -9.08
N VAL A 22 6.54 -3.81 -9.89
CA VAL A 22 7.39 -4.91 -9.41
C VAL A 22 8.69 -4.39 -8.79
N LYS A 23 9.36 -3.44 -9.43
CA LYS A 23 10.64 -2.89 -8.94
C LYS A 23 10.48 -2.20 -7.59
N VAL A 24 9.44 -1.37 -7.44
CA VAL A 24 9.12 -0.69 -6.18
C VAL A 24 8.73 -1.71 -5.11
N PHE A 25 7.90 -2.69 -5.47
CA PHE A 25 7.45 -3.74 -4.58
C PHE A 25 8.62 -4.57 -4.01
N LYS A 26 9.58 -4.97 -4.86
CA LYS A 26 10.80 -5.67 -4.43
C LYS A 26 11.61 -4.85 -3.41
N LEU A 27 11.69 -3.52 -3.59
CA LEU A 27 12.40 -2.65 -2.67
C LEU A 27 11.66 -2.51 -1.33
N GLN A 28 10.34 -2.32 -1.35
CA GLN A 28 9.50 -2.30 -0.14
C GLN A 28 9.61 -3.61 0.63
N ARG A 29 9.66 -4.76 -0.07
CA ARG A 29 9.89 -6.07 0.55
C ARG A 29 11.24 -6.16 1.27
N ARG A 30 12.30 -5.61 0.67
CA ARG A 30 13.63 -5.57 1.30
C ARG A 30 13.61 -4.72 2.59
N ILE A 31 12.88 -3.60 2.58
CA ILE A 31 12.68 -2.76 3.78
C ILE A 31 11.99 -3.56 4.87
N TYR A 32 10.89 -4.26 4.53
CA TYR A 32 10.16 -5.08 5.48
C TYR A 32 11.03 -6.16 6.13
N ARG A 33 11.84 -6.89 5.35
CA ARG A 33 12.76 -7.91 5.89
C ARG A 33 13.83 -7.34 6.80
N ALA A 34 14.43 -6.22 6.41
CA ALA A 34 15.41 -5.54 7.25
C ALA A 34 14.77 -5.11 8.57
N SER A 35 13.51 -4.67 8.55
CA SER A 35 12.75 -4.34 9.76
C SER A 35 12.46 -5.56 10.62
N GLN A 36 12.07 -6.70 10.04
CA GLN A 36 11.87 -7.95 10.80
C GLN A 36 13.17 -8.47 11.44
N SER A 37 14.31 -8.22 10.80
CA SER A 37 15.63 -8.63 11.31
C SER A 37 16.23 -7.62 12.32
N GLY A 38 15.51 -6.53 12.65
CA GLY A 38 16.02 -5.47 13.54
C GLY A 38 17.13 -4.60 12.95
N ASP A 39 17.46 -4.74 11.67
CA ASP A 39 18.55 -3.99 11.01
C ASP A 39 18.10 -2.59 10.59
N VAL A 40 18.05 -1.70 11.58
CA VAL A 40 17.60 -0.29 11.41
C VAL A 40 18.47 0.46 10.39
N LYS A 41 19.79 0.21 10.37
CA LYS A 41 20.71 0.88 9.42
C LYS A 41 20.35 0.53 7.98
N ARG A 42 20.08 -0.75 7.70
CA ARG A 42 19.65 -1.22 6.37
C ARG A 42 18.26 -0.71 6.02
N VAL A 43 17.32 -0.65 6.97
CA VAL A 43 16.00 -0.02 6.77
C VAL A 43 16.14 1.41 6.27
N HIS A 44 16.88 2.27 6.99
CA HIS A 44 17.07 3.67 6.60
C HIS A 44 17.79 3.83 5.25
N ARG A 45 18.76 2.95 4.95
CA ARG A 45 19.43 2.95 3.64
C ARG A 45 18.45 2.61 2.51
N LEU A 46 17.62 1.59 2.69
CA LEU A 46 16.64 1.16 1.68
C LEU A 46 15.49 2.15 1.53
N GLN A 47 15.03 2.79 2.61
CA GLN A 47 14.04 3.87 2.54
C GLN A 47 14.58 5.08 1.75
N ARG A 48 15.83 5.50 1.99
CA ARG A 48 16.48 6.55 1.20
C ARG A 48 16.60 6.16 -0.27
N LEU A 49 16.91 4.90 -0.57
CA LEU A 49 16.92 4.38 -1.94
C LEU A 49 15.52 4.44 -2.57
N LEU A 50 14.47 4.08 -1.83
CA LEU A 50 13.09 4.12 -2.30
C LEU A 50 12.65 5.55 -2.64
N MET A 51 12.93 6.51 -1.76
CA MET A 51 12.61 7.94 -1.98
C MET A 51 13.33 8.53 -3.20
N LYS A 52 14.56 8.08 -3.48
CA LYS A 52 15.34 8.52 -4.65
C LYS A 52 14.95 7.79 -5.94
N SER A 53 14.26 6.66 -5.85
CA SER A 53 13.94 5.82 -7.01
C SER A 53 12.98 6.51 -7.97
N TRP A 54 13.38 6.64 -9.23
CA TRP A 54 12.51 7.15 -10.30
C TRP A 54 11.19 6.36 -10.38
N TYR A 55 11.26 5.03 -10.28
CA TYR A 55 10.07 4.16 -10.30
C TYR A 55 9.08 4.49 -9.17
N ALA A 56 9.59 4.76 -7.96
CA ALA A 56 8.74 5.10 -6.83
C ALA A 56 8.09 6.47 -7.00
N LYS A 57 8.85 7.48 -7.46
CA LYS A 57 8.33 8.81 -7.77
C LYS A 57 7.27 8.77 -8.87
N CYS A 58 7.49 8.01 -9.94
CA CYS A 58 6.50 7.82 -11.01
C CYS A 58 5.20 7.21 -10.50
N LEU A 59 5.26 6.15 -9.67
CA LEU A 59 4.05 5.56 -9.09
C LEU A 59 3.33 6.52 -8.16
N ALA A 60 4.06 7.31 -7.36
CA ALA A 60 3.47 8.31 -6.49
C ALA A 60 2.73 9.38 -7.29
N VAL A 61 3.35 9.93 -8.34
CA VAL A 61 2.71 10.90 -9.23
C VAL A 61 1.50 10.31 -9.92
N ARG A 62 1.61 9.09 -10.49
CA ARG A 62 0.45 8.41 -11.10
C ARG A 62 -0.69 8.21 -10.09
N ARG A 63 -0.39 7.79 -8.87
CA ARG A 63 -1.39 7.53 -7.84
C ARG A 63 -2.20 8.80 -7.55
N VAL A 64 -1.52 9.92 -7.32
CA VAL A 64 -2.16 11.21 -7.00
C VAL A 64 -2.93 11.76 -8.21
N THR A 65 -2.36 11.66 -9.41
CA THR A 65 -2.91 12.33 -10.61
C THR A 65 -3.93 11.50 -11.40
N GLN A 66 -3.92 10.17 -11.29
CA GLN A 66 -4.74 9.30 -12.14
C GLN A 66 -5.58 8.27 -11.37
N ASP A 67 -5.03 7.67 -10.32
CA ASP A 67 -5.67 6.50 -9.69
C ASP A 67 -6.52 6.86 -8.46
N ASN A 68 -6.22 7.97 -7.78
CA ASN A 68 -6.96 8.40 -6.58
C ASN A 68 -8.35 8.97 -6.93
N GLN A 69 -9.32 8.77 -6.03
CA GLN A 69 -10.68 9.29 -6.17
C GLN A 69 -10.71 10.82 -6.26
N GLY A 70 -9.89 11.52 -5.46
CA GLY A 70 -9.77 12.98 -5.43
C GLY A 70 -8.92 13.60 -6.54
N LYS A 71 -8.54 12.87 -7.59
CA LYS A 71 -7.64 13.37 -8.66
C LYS A 71 -8.13 14.62 -9.42
N LYS A 72 -9.43 14.92 -9.33
CA LYS A 72 -10.07 16.09 -9.97
C LYS A 72 -10.18 17.30 -9.03
N THR A 73 -9.93 17.12 -7.74
CA THR A 73 -10.01 18.17 -6.73
C THR A 73 -8.64 18.85 -6.63
N ALA A 74 -8.60 20.17 -6.79
CA ALA A 74 -7.38 20.93 -6.61
C ALA A 74 -6.95 20.94 -5.14
N GLY A 75 -5.65 20.83 -4.89
CA GLY A 75 -5.10 20.98 -3.54
C GLY A 75 -4.96 22.45 -3.14
N VAL A 76 -4.19 22.70 -2.08
CA VAL A 76 -3.82 24.05 -1.62
C VAL A 76 -3.07 24.85 -2.69
N ASP A 77 -2.42 24.15 -3.63
CA ASP A 77 -1.72 24.71 -4.79
C ASP A 77 -2.64 25.12 -5.94
N GLY A 78 -3.94 24.78 -5.89
CA GLY A 78 -4.91 25.14 -6.94
C GLY A 78 -4.76 24.36 -8.26
N ILE A 79 -3.79 23.45 -8.35
CA ILE A 79 -3.47 22.74 -9.60
C ILE A 79 -4.28 21.43 -9.66
N LYS A 80 -4.91 21.18 -10.81
CA LYS A 80 -5.65 19.93 -11.12
C LYS A 80 -5.37 19.46 -12.54
N SER A 81 -5.69 18.21 -12.84
CA SER A 81 -5.63 17.66 -14.22
C SER A 81 -4.28 17.83 -14.93
N LEU A 82 -3.18 17.49 -14.26
CA LEU A 82 -1.81 17.63 -14.79
C LEU A 82 -1.61 16.92 -16.14
N THR A 83 -0.96 17.60 -17.09
CA THR A 83 -0.55 17.04 -18.39
C THR A 83 0.64 16.06 -18.22
N PRO A 84 0.89 15.14 -19.17
CA PRO A 84 2.06 14.26 -19.14
C PRO A 84 3.39 14.97 -18.89
N ALA A 85 3.64 16.10 -19.56
CA ALA A 85 4.85 16.89 -19.38
C ALA A 85 4.95 17.48 -17.96
N GLN A 86 3.84 18.02 -17.43
CA GLN A 86 3.79 18.53 -16.07
C GLN A 86 4.02 17.42 -15.02
N ARG A 87 3.55 16.19 -15.27
CA ARG A 87 3.81 15.03 -14.40
C ARG A 87 5.30 14.68 -14.36
N PHE A 88 5.99 14.71 -15.50
CA PHE A 88 7.45 14.50 -15.53
C PHE A 88 8.21 15.61 -14.80
N LYS A 89 7.79 16.87 -14.97
CA LYS A 89 8.34 17.99 -14.21
C LYS A 89 8.18 17.78 -12.69
N LEU A 90 7.02 17.29 -12.27
CA LEU A 90 6.74 16.97 -10.87
C LEU A 90 7.63 15.82 -10.34
N ILE A 91 7.87 14.77 -11.14
CA ILE A 91 8.80 13.69 -10.76
C ILE A 91 10.21 14.25 -10.51
N GLY A 92 10.65 15.18 -11.37
CA GLY A 92 11.96 15.83 -11.26
C GLY A 92 12.06 16.73 -10.03
N SER A 93 11.00 17.45 -9.68
CA SER A 93 10.97 18.39 -8.54
C SER A 93 10.77 17.73 -7.18
N MET A 94 10.40 16.44 -7.13
CA MET A 94 10.32 15.68 -5.87
C MET A 94 11.72 15.43 -5.29
N ASP A 95 12.25 16.36 -4.50
CA ASP A 95 13.41 16.15 -3.64
C ASP A 95 13.02 16.29 -2.16
N PHE A 96 13.46 15.34 -1.35
CA PHE A 96 13.14 15.24 0.09
C PHE A 96 14.24 15.87 0.97
N LYS A 97 15.14 16.65 0.36
CA LYS A 97 16.24 17.32 1.07
C LYS A 97 15.86 18.70 1.63
N SER A 98 14.72 19.27 1.22
CA SER A 98 14.33 20.61 1.68
C SER A 98 13.83 20.55 3.12
N LYS A 99 14.27 21.51 3.94
CA LYS A 99 13.65 21.76 5.24
C LYS A 99 12.20 22.16 4.98
N SER A 100 11.25 21.58 5.71
CA SER A 100 9.86 22.01 5.67
C SER A 100 9.77 23.48 6.05
N ARG A 101 8.87 24.24 5.39
CA ARG A 101 8.62 25.63 5.76
C ARG A 101 8.12 25.65 7.21
N ALA A 102 8.64 26.58 8.00
CA ALA A 102 8.12 26.82 9.35
C ALA A 102 6.62 27.14 9.25
N VAL A 103 5.82 26.53 10.12
CA VAL A 103 4.39 26.82 10.22
C VAL A 103 4.23 28.32 10.52
N ARG A 104 3.57 29.05 9.63
CA ARG A 104 3.31 30.48 9.84
C ARG A 104 2.28 30.63 10.95
N ARG A 105 2.68 31.17 12.11
CA ARG A 105 1.76 31.51 13.20
C ARG A 105 1.08 32.84 12.87
N VAL A 106 -0.25 32.85 12.82
CA VAL A 106 -1.06 34.07 12.73
C VAL A 106 -1.50 34.44 14.15
N TRP A 107 -1.29 35.70 14.54
CA TRP A 107 -1.57 36.20 15.87
C TRP A 107 -2.84 37.07 15.84
N ILE A 108 -3.83 36.71 16.66
CA ILE A 108 -5.11 37.43 16.73
C ILE A 108 -5.23 38.10 18.11
N PRO A 109 -5.58 39.39 18.19
CA PRO A 109 -5.81 40.07 19.47
C PRO A 109 -6.95 39.41 20.25
N LYS A 110 -6.82 39.26 21.58
CA LYS A 110 -7.94 38.90 22.44
C LYS A 110 -8.82 40.15 22.67
N PRO A 111 -10.15 40.06 22.58
CA PRO A 111 -11.03 41.16 22.96
C PRO A 111 -10.77 41.59 24.41
N GLY A 112 -10.51 42.88 24.63
CA GLY A 112 -10.32 43.45 25.97
C GLY A 112 -8.99 43.12 26.68
N LYS A 113 -8.03 42.44 26.02
CA LYS A 113 -6.69 42.17 26.59
C LYS A 113 -5.58 42.39 25.56
N ALA A 114 -4.41 42.85 26.00
CA ALA A 114 -3.25 43.06 25.12
C ALA A 114 -2.61 41.76 24.57
N GLU A 115 -2.97 40.61 25.15
CA GLU A 115 -2.48 39.30 24.74
C GLU A 115 -3.04 38.84 23.39
N LYS A 116 -2.19 38.25 22.54
CA LYS A 116 -2.60 37.62 21.28
C LYS A 116 -2.73 36.11 21.44
N ARG A 117 -3.75 35.51 20.82
CA ARG A 117 -3.91 34.05 20.72
C ARG A 117 -3.51 33.54 19.33
N PRO A 118 -2.75 32.44 19.21
CA PRO A 118 -2.46 31.83 17.91
C PRO A 118 -3.62 30.91 17.50
N LEU A 119 -4.46 31.31 16.52
CA LEU A 119 -5.48 30.42 15.93
C LEU A 119 -5.98 30.94 14.58
N GLY A 120 -6.31 30.01 13.66
CA GLY A 120 -7.09 30.31 12.46
C GLY A 120 -8.57 30.42 12.80
N ILE A 121 -9.21 31.51 12.38
CA ILE A 121 -10.66 31.69 12.53
C ILE A 121 -11.32 31.04 11.32
N TYR A 122 -12.33 30.22 11.59
CA TYR A 122 -13.06 29.48 10.56
C TYR A 122 -14.54 29.31 10.93
N TRP A 123 -15.18 30.22 11.67
CA TRP A 123 -16.58 30.00 12.11
C TRP A 123 -17.49 31.22 11.93
N LEU A 124 -18.76 30.94 11.62
CA LEU A 124 -19.91 31.86 11.59
C LEU A 124 -20.96 31.37 12.61
N VAL A 125 -21.74 32.28 13.18
CA VAL A 125 -22.87 31.93 14.06
C VAL A 125 -24.16 31.96 13.22
N GLU A 126 -24.80 30.82 13.05
CA GLU A 126 -26.12 30.67 12.40
C GLU A 126 -27.19 30.32 13.46
N SER A 127 -28.46 30.19 13.06
CA SER A 127 -29.61 29.85 13.93
C SER A 127 -29.46 28.55 14.73
N GLU A 128 -28.56 27.65 14.34
CA GLU A 128 -28.27 26.39 15.05
C GLU A 128 -26.92 26.41 15.81
N GLY A 129 -26.31 27.58 16.04
CA GLY A 129 -25.06 27.75 16.79
C GLY A 129 -23.82 28.02 15.94
N TRP A 130 -22.63 27.80 16.53
CA TRP A 130 -21.33 28.07 15.91
C TRP A 130 -21.01 27.02 14.84
N LYS A 131 -20.86 27.44 13.58
CA LYS A 131 -20.56 26.56 12.43
C LYS A 131 -19.26 26.95 11.76
N PHE A 132 -18.43 25.96 11.46
CA PHE A 132 -17.17 26.20 10.78
C PHE A 132 -17.40 26.49 9.28
N SER A 133 -17.19 27.72 8.84
CA SER A 133 -17.52 28.24 7.50
C SER A 133 -16.69 29.49 7.17
N ASP A 134 -16.32 29.70 5.91
CA ASP A 134 -15.77 30.98 5.42
C ASP A 134 -16.76 31.81 4.58
N GLY A 135 -17.99 31.32 4.39
CA GLY A 135 -19.00 31.90 3.51
C GLY A 135 -19.26 31.02 2.27
N ASP A 136 -18.22 30.58 1.58
CA ASP A 136 -18.33 29.76 0.36
C ASP A 136 -18.24 28.26 0.65
N LEU A 137 -17.47 27.89 1.67
CA LEU A 137 -17.23 26.50 2.06
C LEU A 137 -17.66 26.26 3.52
N LYS A 138 -18.55 25.28 3.71
CA LYS A 138 -19.06 24.85 5.02
C LYS A 138 -18.45 23.51 5.42
N LEU A 139 -17.95 23.42 6.66
CA LEU A 139 -17.47 22.15 7.21
C LEU A 139 -18.66 21.22 7.47
N LEU A 140 -18.63 20.03 6.86
CA LEU A 140 -19.63 18.99 7.10
C LEU A 140 -19.64 18.62 8.59
N ARG A 141 -20.84 18.51 9.17
CA ARG A 141 -20.99 17.99 10.54
C ARG A 141 -20.51 16.54 10.60
N HIS A 142 -20.07 16.09 11.77
CA HIS A 142 -19.72 14.68 11.97
C HIS A 142 -20.88 13.74 11.57
N ALA A 143 -22.13 14.16 11.81
CA ALA A 143 -23.33 13.42 11.41
C ALA A 143 -23.55 13.35 9.89
N GLU A 144 -23.04 14.32 9.13
CA GLU A 144 -23.14 14.39 7.66
C GLU A 144 -22.02 13.59 6.98
N THR A 145 -20.98 13.18 7.73
CA THR A 145 -19.90 12.35 7.21
C THR A 145 -20.31 10.89 7.23
N SER A 146 -20.52 10.31 6.05
CA SER A 146 -20.85 8.89 5.91
C SER A 146 -19.75 7.99 6.49
N ILE A 147 -20.12 7.16 7.48
CA ILE A 147 -19.21 6.21 8.11
C ILE A 147 -19.00 5.02 7.18
N HIS A 148 -17.98 5.10 6.34
CA HIS A 148 -17.51 3.96 5.56
C HIS A 148 -16.70 3.02 6.46
N ARG A 149 -17.32 1.90 6.87
CA ARG A 149 -16.66 0.92 7.73
C ARG A 149 -15.72 0.04 6.90
N HIS A 150 -14.43 0.11 7.21
CA HIS A 150 -13.43 -0.78 6.64
C HIS A 150 -13.13 -1.95 7.58
N THR A 151 -12.93 -3.15 7.02
CA THR A 151 -12.42 -4.28 7.79
C THR A 151 -10.97 -4.02 8.18
N LYS A 152 -10.67 -3.89 9.49
CA LYS A 152 -9.31 -3.67 9.97
C LYS A 152 -8.34 -4.72 9.44
N VAL A 153 -7.12 -4.29 9.10
CA VAL A 153 -6.02 -5.21 8.81
C VAL A 153 -5.61 -5.87 10.13
N LYS A 154 -5.44 -7.20 10.15
CA LYS A 154 -4.99 -7.95 11.34
C LYS A 154 -3.61 -7.40 11.78
N GLY A 155 -3.45 -7.06 13.06
CA GLY A 155 -2.45 -6.09 13.55
C GLY A 155 -1.02 -6.20 13.00
N THR A 156 -0.39 -7.37 13.10
CA THR A 156 1.01 -7.58 12.66
C THR A 156 1.15 -7.96 11.18
N THR A 157 0.03 -8.01 10.45
CA THR A 157 -0.02 -8.47 9.06
C THR A 157 0.39 -7.34 8.14
N SER A 158 1.34 -7.62 7.24
CA SER A 158 1.93 -6.65 6.32
C SER A 158 1.79 -7.15 4.88
N PRO A 159 1.48 -6.32 3.87
CA PRO A 159 1.42 -6.77 2.47
C PRO A 159 2.70 -7.42 1.92
N TYR A 160 3.78 -7.39 2.71
CA TYR A 160 5.11 -7.91 2.41
C TYR A 160 5.48 -9.15 3.26
N ASP A 161 4.53 -9.72 4.02
CA ASP A 161 4.77 -10.77 5.04
C ASP A 161 4.60 -12.23 4.59
N GLY A 162 4.19 -12.47 3.35
CA GLY A 162 3.97 -13.83 2.83
C GLY A 162 2.57 -14.38 2.94
N LYS A 163 1.62 -13.66 3.55
CA LYS A 163 0.25 -14.17 3.73
C LYS A 163 -0.59 -13.98 2.47
N TRP A 164 -0.29 -14.78 1.44
CA TRP A 164 -0.90 -14.71 0.11
C TRP A 164 -2.41 -14.85 0.16
N THR A 165 -2.95 -15.84 0.87
CA THR A 165 -4.40 -16.07 0.99
C THR A 165 -5.12 -14.82 1.51
N TYR A 166 -4.61 -14.25 2.61
CA TYR A 166 -5.13 -13.06 3.24
C TYR A 166 -5.07 -11.82 2.33
N TRP A 167 -3.90 -11.52 1.75
CA TRP A 167 -3.71 -10.32 0.94
C TRP A 167 -4.32 -10.43 -0.45
N SER A 168 -4.45 -11.64 -0.99
CA SER A 168 -5.07 -11.88 -2.30
C SER A 168 -6.60 -11.71 -2.25
N LYS A 169 -7.24 -11.96 -1.11
CA LYS A 169 -8.66 -11.65 -0.87
C LYS A 169 -8.92 -10.13 -0.79
N ARG A 170 -8.03 -9.37 -0.13
CA ARG A 170 -8.19 -7.91 0.04
C ARG A 170 -7.74 -7.08 -1.16
N ARG A 171 -6.64 -7.45 -1.82
CA ARG A 171 -6.05 -6.63 -2.91
C ARG A 171 -6.32 -7.19 -4.30
N GLY A 172 -6.70 -8.46 -4.41
CA GLY A 172 -6.94 -9.14 -5.68
C GLY A 172 -5.67 -9.50 -6.46
N THR A 173 -4.80 -8.51 -6.69
CA THR A 173 -3.59 -8.59 -7.51
C THR A 173 -2.32 -8.33 -6.69
N TYR A 174 -1.22 -8.92 -7.15
CA TYR A 174 0.07 -8.77 -6.49
C TYR A 174 1.16 -8.40 -7.51
N PRO A 175 1.92 -7.31 -7.27
CA PRO A 175 3.00 -6.91 -8.18
C PRO A 175 4.03 -8.03 -8.34
N GLY A 176 4.24 -8.48 -9.58
CA GLY A 176 5.24 -9.50 -9.91
C GLY A 176 4.70 -10.91 -10.06
N ILE A 177 3.41 -11.14 -9.82
CA ILE A 177 2.74 -12.42 -10.03
C ILE A 177 1.72 -12.29 -11.16
N SER A 178 1.63 -13.31 -12.02
CA SER A 178 0.61 -13.34 -13.08
C SER A 178 -0.79 -13.56 -12.49
N THR A 179 -1.84 -13.10 -13.17
CA THR A 179 -3.21 -13.34 -12.72
C THR A 179 -3.49 -14.83 -12.57
N ARG A 180 -2.97 -15.66 -13.49
CA ARG A 180 -3.09 -17.13 -13.43
C ARG A 180 -2.48 -17.71 -12.15
N VAL A 181 -1.27 -17.30 -11.79
CA VAL A 181 -0.62 -17.75 -10.55
C VAL A 181 -1.42 -17.29 -9.32
N SER A 182 -1.85 -16.02 -9.28
CA SER A 182 -2.69 -15.51 -8.17
C SER A 182 -4.00 -16.30 -8.03
N THR A 183 -4.69 -16.58 -9.14
CA THR A 183 -5.93 -17.37 -9.14
C THR A 183 -5.69 -18.81 -8.71
N ALA A 184 -4.60 -19.44 -9.17
CA ALA A 184 -4.25 -20.81 -8.79
C ALA A 184 -3.94 -20.91 -7.28
N ILE A 185 -3.12 -20.01 -6.75
CA ILE A 185 -2.79 -19.94 -5.32
C ILE A 185 -4.05 -19.73 -4.47
N LYS A 186 -4.98 -18.85 -4.90
CA LYS A 186 -6.27 -18.67 -4.21
C LYS A 186 -7.07 -19.97 -4.16
N ARG A 187 -7.19 -20.69 -5.27
CA ARG A 187 -7.91 -21.97 -5.34
C ARG A 187 -7.27 -23.03 -4.44
N GLN A 188 -5.94 -23.07 -4.39
CA GLN A 188 -5.16 -23.99 -3.57
C GLN A 188 -5.01 -23.56 -2.11
N LYS A 189 -5.70 -22.49 -1.68
CA LYS A 189 -5.59 -21.94 -0.32
C LYS A 189 -4.15 -21.65 0.09
N GLY A 190 -3.30 -21.20 -0.84
CA GLY A 190 -1.92 -20.81 -0.56
C GLY A 190 -0.90 -21.94 -0.50
N LYS A 191 -1.29 -23.19 -0.78
CA LYS A 191 -0.40 -24.37 -0.74
C LYS A 191 -0.01 -24.82 -2.16
N SER A 192 1.23 -25.30 -2.32
CA SER A 192 1.65 -25.96 -3.56
C SER A 192 0.95 -27.29 -3.72
N ALA A 193 0.49 -27.61 -4.94
CA ALA A 193 -0.16 -28.88 -5.23
C ALA A 193 0.77 -30.11 -5.15
N GLU A 194 2.08 -29.90 -5.26
CA GLU A 194 3.07 -31.00 -5.34
C GLU A 194 3.70 -31.31 -3.97
N CYS A 195 4.15 -30.30 -3.23
CA CYS A 195 4.77 -30.52 -1.91
C CYS A 195 3.86 -30.20 -0.72
N GLY A 196 2.65 -29.66 -0.95
CA GLY A 196 1.71 -29.28 0.11
C GLY A 196 2.14 -28.09 0.99
N LEU A 197 3.36 -27.57 0.81
CA LEU A 197 3.89 -26.44 1.55
C LEU A 197 3.26 -25.11 1.10
N HIS A 198 3.18 -24.16 2.02
CA HIS A 198 2.71 -22.82 1.70
C HIS A 198 3.74 -22.06 0.86
N PHE A 199 3.25 -21.29 -0.12
CA PHE A 199 4.10 -20.38 -0.86
C PHE A 199 4.60 -19.26 0.04
N HIS A 200 5.92 -19.08 0.09
CA HIS A 200 6.58 -17.94 0.65
C HIS A 200 6.85 -16.88 -0.43
N MET A 201 7.05 -15.61 -0.05
CA MET A 201 7.18 -14.50 -1.02
C MET A 201 8.44 -14.56 -1.90
N ASP A 202 9.43 -15.38 -1.53
CA ASP A 202 10.65 -15.57 -2.31
C ASP A 202 10.57 -16.71 -3.29
N ASP A 203 9.54 -17.54 -3.17
CA ASP A 203 9.52 -18.76 -3.94
C ASP A 203 9.30 -18.41 -5.40
N ALA A 204 10.08 -19.06 -6.25
CA ALA A 204 9.78 -19.09 -7.67
C ALA A 204 8.53 -19.97 -7.84
N ILE A 205 7.42 -19.35 -8.22
CA ILE A 205 6.12 -20.02 -8.39
C ILE A 205 5.84 -20.15 -9.88
N GLU A 206 5.57 -21.37 -10.32
CA GLU A 206 5.32 -21.71 -11.71
C GLU A 206 3.95 -22.37 -11.87
N ILE A 207 3.39 -22.28 -13.08
CA ILE A 207 2.13 -22.94 -13.43
C ILE A 207 2.46 -24.28 -14.07
N HIS A 208 1.90 -25.33 -13.50
CA HIS A 208 1.95 -26.68 -14.01
C HIS A 208 0.59 -27.09 -14.59
N HIS A 209 0.61 -27.92 -15.63
CA HIS A 209 -0.58 -28.45 -16.28
C HIS A 209 -0.86 -29.84 -15.71
N ILE A 210 -1.99 -30.00 -15.02
CA ILE A 210 -2.33 -31.23 -14.27
C ILE A 210 -2.35 -32.44 -15.20
N ASN A 211 -2.91 -32.29 -16.40
CA ASN A 211 -3.01 -33.37 -17.38
C ASN A 211 -1.80 -33.48 -18.33
N GLY A 212 -0.72 -32.72 -18.10
CA GLY A 212 0.44 -32.66 -19.00
C GLY A 212 0.19 -32.02 -20.37
N ASN A 213 -1.05 -31.66 -20.70
CA ASN A 213 -1.39 -31.01 -21.95
C ASN A 213 -1.16 -29.49 -21.85
N HIS A 214 0.03 -29.07 -22.28
CA HIS A 214 0.45 -27.67 -22.32
C HIS A 214 -0.39 -26.77 -23.24
N ARG A 215 -1.27 -27.34 -24.09
CA ARG A 215 -2.20 -26.59 -24.94
C ARG A 215 -3.51 -26.24 -24.22
N ASN A 216 -3.86 -26.96 -23.15
CA ASN A 216 -5.08 -26.68 -22.40
C ASN A 216 -4.81 -25.67 -21.28
N ILE A 217 -5.09 -24.40 -21.57
CA ILE A 217 -4.86 -23.27 -20.67
C ILE A 217 -6.08 -22.95 -19.78
N LYS A 218 -7.09 -23.83 -19.74
CA LYS A 218 -8.24 -23.66 -18.86
C LYS A 218 -7.80 -23.74 -17.41
N MET A 219 -8.38 -22.88 -16.57
CA MET A 219 -7.96 -22.75 -15.17
C MET A 219 -8.07 -24.06 -14.39
N GLU A 220 -9.04 -24.91 -14.70
CA GLU A 220 -9.20 -26.27 -14.16
C GLU A 220 -7.95 -27.14 -14.33
N ASN A 221 -7.23 -26.98 -15.44
CA ASN A 221 -6.03 -27.73 -15.76
C ASN A 221 -4.73 -27.12 -15.18
N LEU A 222 -4.79 -25.91 -14.61
CA LEU A 222 -3.60 -25.18 -14.18
C LEU A 222 -3.42 -25.21 -12.66
N THR A 223 -2.25 -25.59 -12.19
CA THR A 223 -1.92 -25.64 -10.77
C THR A 223 -0.64 -24.85 -10.49
N ALA A 224 -0.61 -24.00 -9.47
CA ALA A 224 0.62 -23.37 -9.00
C ALA A 224 1.46 -24.36 -8.19
N ILE A 225 2.77 -24.39 -8.47
CA ILE A 225 3.77 -25.17 -7.74
C ILE A 225 5.07 -24.37 -7.61
N HIS A 226 5.96 -24.77 -6.70
CA HIS A 226 7.29 -24.19 -6.63
C HIS A 226 8.13 -24.61 -7.84
N ARG A 227 9.12 -23.80 -8.23
CA ARG A 227 10.05 -24.14 -9.32
C ARG A 227 10.76 -25.47 -9.08
N HIS A 228 11.28 -25.71 -7.86
CA HIS A 228 11.91 -26.99 -7.54
C HIS A 228 10.93 -28.18 -7.59
N CYS A 229 9.64 -27.95 -7.30
CA CYS A 229 8.60 -28.96 -7.48
C CYS A 229 8.35 -29.23 -8.96
N HIS A 230 8.36 -28.18 -9.78
CA HIS A 230 8.20 -28.30 -11.23
C HIS A 230 9.36 -29.05 -11.88
N ASP A 231 10.58 -28.73 -11.45
CA ASP A 231 11.80 -29.44 -11.85
C ASP A 231 11.74 -30.91 -11.41
N ARG A 232 11.18 -31.25 -10.25
CA ARG A 232 10.99 -32.64 -9.82
C ARG A 232 10.01 -33.41 -10.71
N ILE A 233 8.92 -32.77 -11.13
CA ILE A 233 7.92 -33.38 -12.01
C ILE A 233 8.49 -33.65 -13.41
N HIS A 234 9.31 -32.74 -13.94
CA HIS A 234 9.82 -32.84 -15.32
C HIS A 234 11.25 -33.38 -15.44
N GLY A 235 12.06 -33.31 -14.38
CA GLY A 235 13.49 -33.59 -14.39
C GLY A 235 13.90 -35.00 -13.95
N GLY A 236 12.94 -35.85 -13.56
CA GLY A 236 13.21 -37.21 -13.08
C GLY A 236 13.88 -37.26 -11.70
N ASN A 237 13.80 -38.41 -11.02
CA ASN A 237 14.32 -38.64 -9.66
C ASN A 237 15.87 -38.63 -9.61
N GLY A 238 16.48 -37.46 -9.78
CA GLY A 238 17.86 -37.22 -9.36
C GLY A 238 17.90 -36.91 -7.87
N ASN A 239 18.52 -37.78 -7.07
CA ASN A 239 18.70 -37.67 -5.61
C ASN A 239 19.35 -36.35 -5.12
N LEU A 240 19.74 -35.44 -6.01
CA LEU A 240 20.33 -34.14 -5.70
C LEU A 240 19.30 -33.07 -5.27
N SER A 241 18.02 -33.20 -5.69
CA SER A 241 16.99 -32.20 -5.35
C SER A 241 16.55 -32.25 -3.88
N THR A 242 16.74 -33.40 -3.22
CA THR A 242 16.39 -33.63 -1.80
C THR A 242 17.26 -32.80 -0.84
N LEU A 243 18.52 -32.54 -1.21
CA LEU A 243 19.47 -31.74 -0.40
C LEU A 243 19.28 -30.22 -0.52
N LEU A 244 18.64 -29.75 -1.60
CA LEU A 244 18.31 -28.33 -1.84
C LEU A 244 16.87 -27.98 -1.46
N SER A 245 16.05 -28.98 -1.16
CA SER A 245 14.74 -28.79 -0.58
C SER A 245 14.97 -28.27 0.84
N THR A 246 14.86 -26.96 1.02
CA THR A 246 14.98 -26.28 2.31
C THR A 246 13.90 -26.81 3.25
N HIS A 247 14.17 -27.94 3.88
CA HIS A 247 13.50 -28.38 5.09
C HIS A 247 13.73 -27.26 6.12
N VAL A 248 12.66 -26.88 6.80
CA VAL A 248 12.58 -25.82 7.81
C VAL A 248 12.35 -24.41 7.25
N LYS A 249 11.07 -24.09 7.01
CA LYS A 249 10.46 -22.85 7.55
C LYS A 249 9.04 -23.18 8.04
N GLY A 250 8.91 -23.40 9.34
CA GLY A 250 7.62 -23.63 10.00
C GLY A 250 6.71 -22.39 10.00
N GLN A 251 5.40 -22.68 9.91
CA GLN A 251 4.18 -21.93 10.26
C GLN A 251 4.04 -20.46 9.76
N SER A 252 2.92 -19.99 9.19
CA SER A 252 1.50 -20.19 9.55
C SER A 252 0.62 -19.72 8.38
N GLY A 253 -0.06 -20.65 7.71
CA GLY A 253 -1.00 -20.34 6.62
C GLY A 253 -2.46 -20.64 6.97
N GLU A 254 -2.72 -21.18 8.15
CA GLU A 254 -4.08 -21.37 8.65
C GLU A 254 -4.65 -20.05 9.17
N GLU A 255 -5.92 -19.84 8.87
CA GLU A 255 -6.69 -18.68 9.31
C GLU A 255 -6.82 -18.75 10.84
N PRO A 256 -6.23 -17.83 11.62
CA PRO A 256 -6.44 -17.83 13.05
C PRO A 256 -7.85 -17.34 13.34
N ASP A 257 -8.60 -18.15 14.10
CA ASP A 257 -10.01 -17.95 14.45
C ASP A 257 -10.29 -16.57 15.06
N GLU A 258 -11.46 -16.03 14.72
CA GLU A 258 -11.91 -14.69 15.11
C GLU A 258 -12.12 -14.57 16.63
N ARG A 259 -11.15 -13.99 17.35
CA ARG A 259 -11.43 -13.44 18.68
C ARG A 259 -12.13 -12.09 18.53
N LYS A 260 -13.45 -12.13 18.75
CA LYS A 260 -14.43 -11.05 19.05
C LYS A 260 -13.98 -9.60 18.81
N LEU A 261 -14.70 -8.94 17.91
CA LEU A 261 -14.67 -7.50 17.65
C LEU A 261 -14.91 -6.70 18.94
N SER A 262 -13.85 -6.10 19.50
CA SER A 262 -13.97 -5.10 20.56
C SER A 262 -14.72 -3.87 20.02
N ARG A 263 -15.92 -3.62 20.57
CA ARG A 263 -16.70 -2.39 20.38
C ARG A 263 -16.03 -1.28 21.21
N PRO A 264 -15.61 -0.14 20.65
CA PRO A 264 -15.36 1.03 21.46
C PRO A 264 -16.73 1.61 21.83
N VAL A 265 -17.26 1.18 22.98
CA VAL A 265 -18.35 1.91 23.63
C VAL A 265 -17.71 3.15 24.24
N LEU A 266 -17.84 4.29 23.59
CA LEU A 266 -17.69 5.57 24.26
C LEU A 266 -18.88 5.67 25.23
N LYS A 267 -18.66 5.35 26.51
CA LYS A 267 -19.57 5.77 27.57
C LYS A 267 -19.35 7.27 27.77
N PRO A 268 -20.30 8.16 27.45
CA PRO A 268 -20.23 9.53 27.93
C PRO A 268 -20.31 9.50 29.46
N SER A 269 -19.38 10.18 30.12
CA SER A 269 -19.37 10.39 31.56
C SER A 269 -20.48 11.36 31.95
N MET A 270 -21.41 10.88 32.80
CA MET A 270 -22.15 11.53 33.88
C MET A 270 -22.88 12.87 33.64
N GLY A 271 -24.10 12.93 34.18
CA GLY A 271 -25.05 14.03 34.07
C GLY A 271 -24.56 15.33 34.72
N GLY A 272 -25.02 16.44 34.14
CA GLY A 272 -24.89 17.77 34.73
C GLY A 272 -25.94 17.97 35.81
N ASP A 273 -25.48 18.44 36.96
CA ASP A 273 -26.29 18.97 38.04
C ASP A 273 -27.14 20.14 37.54
N LEU A 274 -28.44 20.09 37.84
CA LEU A 274 -29.31 21.28 37.82
C LEU A 274 -29.83 21.47 39.24
N HIS A 275 -29.22 22.44 39.92
CA HIS A 275 -29.79 23.08 41.10
C HIS A 275 -31.07 23.81 40.70
N ALA A 276 -32.12 23.61 41.50
CA ALA A 276 -33.26 24.51 41.62
C ALA A 276 -32.86 25.77 42.41
#